data_AF-A0A8I2G688-F1
#
_entry.id   AF-A0A8I2G688-F1
#
_cell.length_a   1.000
_cell.length_b   1.000
_cell.length_c   1.000
_cell.angle_alpha   90.00
_cell.angle_beta   90.00
_cell.angle_gamma   90.00
#
_symmetry.space_group_name_H-M   'P 1'
#
loop_
_entity.id
_entity.type
_entity.pdbx_description
1 polymer ?
#
loop_
_entity_poly.entity_id
_entity_poly.type
_entity_poly.pdbx_seq_one_letter_code
_entity_poly.pdbx_strand_id
1 'polypeptide(L)'
;MKKTFKLTLLKSLNVLFSRLFSRRIHFLKEYAGKILLMEDGKKFQVIRNLKVEPTQKSDKSVAVFKVRFKFSGLPLAVNKRLSIFPAPFLMAKPGFRQKIWTVSEDGYFQGIYQWASKEFAEAYPKSFIYKMMTKRSADGTLSYEIIPDTILSHYIKKTFEIIPGV
;
A
#
# COMPACT_ATOMS: atom_id res chain seq x y z
N MET A 1 -5.94 -29.03 4.95
CA MET A 1 -5.69 -27.58 5.13
C MET A 1 -4.21 -27.20 5.33
N LYS A 2 -3.40 -27.97 6.09
CA LYS A 2 -1.96 -27.64 6.36
C LYS A 2 -1.02 -27.75 5.14
N LYS A 3 -1.21 -28.72 4.23
CA LYS A 3 -0.35 -28.92 3.03
C LYS A 3 -0.44 -27.75 2.03
N THR A 4 -1.64 -27.26 1.76
CA THR A 4 -1.89 -26.17 0.79
C THR A 4 -1.29 -24.83 1.24
N PHE A 5 -1.28 -24.57 2.54
CA PHE A 5 -0.69 -23.37 3.15
C PHE A 5 0.85 -23.38 3.05
N LYS A 6 1.48 -24.53 3.29
CA LYS A 6 2.95 -24.70 3.18
C LYS A 6 3.43 -24.47 1.74
N LEU A 7 2.66 -24.93 0.75
CA LEU A 7 2.98 -24.79 -0.68
C LEU A 7 2.81 -23.34 -1.19
N THR A 8 1.78 -22.63 -0.73
CA THR A 8 1.56 -21.21 -1.08
C THR A 8 2.59 -20.28 -0.43
N LEU A 9 3.04 -20.61 0.78
CA LEU A 9 4.10 -19.87 1.47
C LEU A 9 5.47 -20.04 0.78
N LEU A 10 5.84 -21.27 0.38
CA LEU A 10 7.09 -21.54 -0.35
C LEU A 10 7.13 -20.80 -1.71
N LYS A 11 6.02 -20.82 -2.47
CA LYS A 11 5.92 -20.07 -3.72
C LYS A 11 6.06 -18.57 -3.50
N SER A 12 5.44 -18.03 -2.44
CA SER A 12 5.54 -16.61 -2.07
C SER A 12 6.97 -16.22 -1.68
N LEU A 13 7.69 -17.11 -0.99
CA LEU A 13 9.10 -16.93 -0.63
C LEU A 13 10.00 -16.93 -1.87
N ASN A 14 9.86 -17.90 -2.79
CA ASN A 14 10.66 -17.94 -4.02
C ASN A 14 10.43 -16.71 -4.91
N VAL A 15 9.20 -16.21 -5.00
CA VAL A 15 8.89 -14.94 -5.70
C VAL A 15 9.53 -13.75 -4.99
N LEU A 16 9.50 -13.71 -3.66
CA LEU A 16 10.15 -12.65 -2.88
C LEU A 16 11.68 -12.67 -3.05
N PHE A 17 12.32 -13.84 -2.93
CA PHE A 17 13.75 -14.01 -3.12
C PHE A 17 14.18 -13.65 -4.56
N SER A 18 13.52 -14.17 -5.59
CA SER A 18 13.82 -13.80 -6.98
C SER A 18 13.62 -12.30 -7.26
N ARG A 19 12.62 -11.65 -6.65
CA ARG A 19 12.44 -10.19 -6.74
C ARG A 19 13.53 -9.39 -6.03
N LEU A 20 13.97 -9.86 -4.86
CA LEU A 20 15.08 -9.24 -4.10
C LEU A 20 16.40 -9.35 -4.87
N PHE A 21 16.73 -10.53 -5.41
CA PHE A 21 17.95 -10.75 -6.20
C PHE A 21 17.94 -10.04 -7.56
N SER A 22 16.76 -9.72 -8.11
CA SER A 22 16.64 -9.04 -9.42
C SER A 22 16.65 -7.51 -9.36
N ARG A 23 16.90 -6.89 -8.19
CA ARG A 23 16.90 -5.42 -7.99
C ARG A 23 15.59 -4.70 -8.35
N ARG A 24 14.45 -5.42 -8.42
CA ARG A 24 13.15 -4.89 -8.86
C ARG A 24 12.33 -4.21 -7.75
N ILE A 25 12.92 -4.03 -6.57
CA ILE A 25 12.27 -3.43 -5.40
C ILE A 25 12.95 -2.10 -5.12
N HIS A 26 12.17 -1.02 -5.16
CA HIS A 26 12.68 0.34 -5.00
C HIS A 26 11.98 1.03 -3.85
N PHE A 27 12.77 1.54 -2.90
CA PHE A 27 12.32 2.50 -1.89
C PHE A 27 12.55 3.89 -2.44
N LEU A 28 11.48 4.53 -2.89
CA LEU A 28 11.56 5.82 -3.57
C LEU A 28 11.45 6.96 -2.55
N LYS A 29 12.29 7.98 -2.71
CA LYS A 29 12.23 9.20 -1.88
C LYS A 29 11.35 10.30 -2.49
N GLU A 30 10.90 10.13 -3.74
CA GLU A 30 10.20 11.14 -4.55
C GLU A 30 9.03 11.86 -3.85
N TYR A 31 8.35 11.17 -2.93
CA TYR A 31 7.20 11.69 -2.21
C TYR A 31 7.42 11.80 -0.70
N ALA A 32 8.53 11.31 -0.16
CA ALA A 32 8.75 11.30 1.28
C ALA A 32 8.70 12.73 1.85
N GLY A 33 7.94 12.92 2.95
CA GLY A 33 7.74 14.21 3.60
C GLY A 33 6.66 15.09 2.97
N LYS A 34 6.25 14.85 1.72
CA LYS A 34 5.20 15.64 1.05
C LYS A 34 3.84 15.43 1.72
N ILE A 35 3.01 16.47 1.68
CA ILE A 35 1.63 16.44 2.18
C ILE A 35 0.67 16.17 1.02
N LEU A 36 -0.22 15.22 1.23
CA LEU A 36 -1.36 14.97 0.36
C LEU A 36 -2.61 15.58 0.99
N LEU A 37 -3.30 16.46 0.26
CA LEU A 37 -4.62 16.96 0.60
C LEU A 37 -5.68 16.05 -0.05
N MET A 38 -6.46 15.38 0.78
CA MET A 38 -7.52 14.49 0.33
C MET A 38 -8.81 15.26 0.02
N GLU A 39 -9.71 14.63 -0.73
CA GLU A 39 -11.03 15.18 -1.09
C GLU A 39 -11.88 15.55 0.14
N ASP A 40 -11.67 14.88 1.27
CA ASP A 40 -12.33 15.18 2.55
C ASP A 40 -11.61 16.26 3.37
N GLY A 41 -10.66 16.98 2.76
CA GLY A 41 -9.89 18.06 3.39
C GLY A 41 -8.79 17.57 4.34
N LYS A 42 -8.67 16.27 4.62
CA LYS A 42 -7.64 15.74 5.51
C LYS A 42 -6.27 15.77 4.85
N LYS A 43 -5.27 16.19 5.63
CA LYS A 43 -3.86 16.21 5.25
C LYS A 43 -3.14 14.95 5.69
N PHE A 44 -2.36 14.36 4.78
CA PHE A 44 -1.60 13.15 5.01
C PHE A 44 -0.16 13.33 4.59
N GLN A 45 0.78 13.25 5.53
CA GLN A 45 2.20 13.24 5.24
C GLN A 45 2.63 11.87 4.72
N VAL A 46 3.33 11.84 3.59
CA VAL A 46 3.94 10.63 3.05
C VAL A 46 5.16 10.24 3.88
N ILE A 47 5.15 9.03 4.41
CA ILE A 47 6.25 8.51 5.25
C ILE A 47 7.12 7.49 4.52
N ARG A 48 6.57 6.78 3.53
CA ARG A 48 7.31 5.77 2.72
C ARG A 48 6.67 5.61 1.36
N ASN A 49 7.49 5.21 0.38
CA ASN A 49 7.05 4.83 -0.95
C ASN A 49 7.86 3.60 -1.40
N LEU A 50 7.16 2.52 -1.74
CA LEU A 50 7.73 1.24 -2.17
C LEU A 50 7.15 0.89 -3.53
N LYS A 51 8.02 0.67 -4.50
CA LYS A 51 7.65 0.22 -5.85
C LYS A 51 8.28 -1.14 -6.13
N VAL A 52 7.52 -1.99 -6.80
CA VAL A 52 7.97 -3.26 -7.36
C VAL A 52 7.79 -3.19 -8.87
N GLU A 53 8.87 -3.37 -9.61
CA GLU A 53 8.79 -3.40 -11.06
C GLU A 53 8.02 -4.64 -11.54
N PRO A 54 7.10 -4.47 -12.49
CA PRO A 54 6.32 -5.59 -13.01
C PRO A 54 7.25 -6.59 -13.71
N THR A 55 7.00 -7.88 -13.48
CA THR A 55 7.72 -8.96 -14.18
C THR A 55 7.20 -9.18 -15.59
N GLN A 56 5.96 -8.74 -15.87
CA GLN A 56 5.28 -8.86 -17.16
C GLN A 56 4.47 -7.58 -17.38
N LYS A 57 4.41 -7.11 -18.63
CA LYS A 57 3.40 -6.12 -19.02
C LYS A 57 2.02 -6.78 -18.87
N SER A 58 1.05 -5.99 -18.40
CA SER A 58 -0.33 -6.44 -18.31
C SER A 58 -1.13 -5.57 -19.25
N ASP A 59 -1.92 -6.22 -20.10
CA ASP A 59 -2.83 -5.55 -21.05
C ASP A 59 -4.12 -5.07 -20.38
N LYS A 60 -4.25 -5.31 -19.07
CA LYS A 60 -5.39 -4.85 -18.27
C LYS A 60 -5.18 -3.44 -17.75
N SER A 61 -6.28 -2.70 -17.63
CA SER A 61 -6.32 -1.42 -16.93
C SER A 61 -5.92 -1.56 -15.47
N VAL A 62 -4.97 -0.72 -15.05
CA VAL A 62 -4.50 -0.64 -13.67
C VAL A 62 -5.56 -0.05 -12.73
N ALA A 63 -5.43 -0.29 -11.43
CA ALA A 63 -6.31 0.29 -10.42
C ALA A 63 -5.56 0.79 -9.20
N VAL A 64 -6.09 1.85 -8.57
CA VAL A 64 -5.66 2.33 -7.25
C VAL A 64 -6.56 1.72 -6.18
N PHE A 65 -5.96 1.24 -5.11
CA PHE A 65 -6.66 0.86 -3.89
C PHE A 65 -6.24 1.82 -2.78
N LYS A 66 -7.18 2.46 -2.09
CA LYS A 66 -6.92 3.40 -0.99
C LYS A 66 -7.62 2.90 0.25
N VAL A 67 -6.88 2.75 1.35
CA VAL A 67 -7.43 2.33 2.65
C VAL A 67 -6.98 3.29 3.71
N ARG A 68 -7.88 3.57 4.65
CA ARG A 68 -7.66 4.44 5.79
C ARG A 68 -8.13 3.76 7.06
N PHE A 69 -7.38 3.94 8.15
CA PHE A 69 -7.71 3.38 9.47
C PHE A 69 -6.86 4.05 10.54
N LYS A 70 -7.29 4.00 11.81
CA LYS A 70 -6.40 4.25 12.96
C LYS A 70 -5.95 2.91 13.51
N PHE A 71 -4.70 2.80 13.97
CA PHE A 71 -4.29 1.62 14.73
C PHE A 71 -4.90 1.65 16.14
N SER A 72 -5.24 0.49 16.68
CA SER A 72 -5.52 0.30 18.10
C SER A 72 -4.23 -0.03 18.88
N GLY A 73 -4.15 0.45 20.12
CA GLY A 73 -3.15 0.04 21.12
C GLY A 73 -1.79 0.74 21.07
N LEU A 74 -1.08 0.73 19.93
CA LEU A 74 0.30 1.23 19.87
C LEU A 74 0.39 2.74 19.59
N PRO A 75 1.39 3.46 20.14
CA PRO A 75 1.63 4.87 19.81
C PRO A 75 1.92 5.10 18.33
N LEU A 76 1.61 6.30 17.84
CA LEU A 76 1.78 6.72 16.44
C LEU A 76 3.21 6.45 15.92
N ALA A 77 4.23 6.86 16.68
CA ALA A 77 5.63 6.68 16.32
C ALA A 77 6.02 5.21 16.16
N VAL A 78 5.52 4.34 17.05
CA VAL A 78 5.75 2.89 16.99
C VAL A 78 5.07 2.31 15.75
N ASN A 79 3.80 2.65 15.52
CA ASN A 79 3.09 2.19 14.32
C ASN A 79 3.75 2.67 13.02
N LYS A 80 4.24 3.92 12.97
CA LYS A 80 5.04 4.43 11.85
C LYS A 80 6.27 3.56 11.63
N ARG A 81 7.01 3.18 12.67
CA ARG A 81 8.18 2.30 12.54
C ARG A 81 7.80 0.89 12.07
N LEU A 82 6.75 0.31 12.66
CA LEU A 82 6.34 -1.08 12.38
C LEU A 82 5.61 -1.27 11.03
N SER A 83 5.15 -0.19 10.38
CA SER A 83 4.34 -0.30 9.16
C SER A 83 5.09 -0.89 7.95
N ILE A 84 6.40 -1.09 8.03
CA ILE A 84 7.22 -1.75 7.01
C ILE A 84 7.20 -3.27 7.11
N PHE A 85 6.96 -3.85 8.30
CA PHE A 85 7.01 -5.31 8.50
C PHE A 85 6.07 -6.10 7.58
N PRO A 86 4.86 -5.62 7.23
CA PRO A 86 3.99 -6.32 6.28
C PRO A 86 4.46 -6.25 4.81
N ALA A 87 5.43 -5.40 4.48
CA ALA A 87 5.82 -5.11 3.10
C ALA A 87 6.31 -6.35 2.31
N PRO A 88 7.14 -7.25 2.86
CA PRO A 88 7.56 -8.47 2.14
C PRO A 88 6.38 -9.32 1.67
N PHE A 89 5.36 -9.49 2.51
CA PHE A 89 4.16 -10.26 2.15
C PHE A 89 3.29 -9.56 1.11
N LEU A 90 3.26 -8.23 1.13
CA LEU A 90 2.57 -7.42 0.13
C LEU A 90 3.30 -7.50 -1.22
N MET A 91 4.62 -7.39 -1.22
CA MET A 91 5.45 -7.49 -2.41
C MET A 91 5.34 -8.85 -3.10
N ALA A 92 5.00 -9.91 -2.38
CA ALA A 92 4.75 -11.23 -2.94
C ALA A 92 3.34 -11.39 -3.55
N LYS A 93 2.45 -10.40 -3.43
CA LYS A 93 1.08 -10.50 -3.98
C LYS A 93 1.07 -10.36 -5.50
N PRO A 94 0.33 -11.25 -6.21
CA PRO A 94 0.08 -11.08 -7.64
C PRO A 94 -0.49 -9.70 -7.95
N GLY A 95 0.05 -9.06 -8.98
CA GLY A 95 -0.40 -7.75 -9.43
C GLY A 95 -0.02 -6.57 -8.54
N PHE A 96 0.63 -6.73 -7.38
CA PHE A 96 1.10 -5.59 -6.59
C PHE A 96 2.21 -4.83 -7.34
N ARG A 97 2.09 -3.50 -7.44
CA ARG A 97 3.07 -2.64 -8.12
C ARG A 97 3.69 -1.57 -7.23
N GLN A 98 2.90 -0.92 -6.38
CA GLN A 98 3.42 0.18 -5.55
C GLN A 98 2.57 0.37 -4.30
N LYS A 99 3.17 0.85 -3.21
CA LYS A 99 2.46 1.34 -2.03
C LYS A 99 3.09 2.63 -1.54
N ILE A 100 2.24 3.58 -1.21
CA ILE A 100 2.59 4.79 -0.48
C ILE A 100 1.94 4.68 0.91
N TRP A 101 2.75 4.89 1.94
CA TRP A 101 2.29 4.97 3.32
C TRP A 101 2.21 6.44 3.69
N THR A 102 1.08 6.81 4.26
CA THR A 102 0.86 8.18 4.72
C THR A 102 0.25 8.17 6.11
N VAL A 103 0.43 9.28 6.82
CA VAL A 103 -0.08 9.48 8.16
C VAL A 103 -0.61 10.90 8.29
N SER A 104 -1.74 11.04 8.96
CA SER A 104 -2.34 12.34 9.31
C SER A 104 -1.98 12.71 10.75
N GLU A 105 -2.18 13.98 11.06
CA GLU A 105 -1.91 14.53 12.39
C GLU A 105 -2.82 13.94 13.48
N ASP A 106 -4.08 13.67 13.15
CA ASP A 106 -5.06 13.03 14.04
C ASP A 106 -4.92 11.50 14.12
N GLY A 107 -3.82 10.95 13.58
CA GLY A 107 -3.40 9.56 13.77
C GLY A 107 -4.00 8.55 12.80
N TYR A 108 -4.72 8.96 11.74
CA TYR A 108 -5.06 8.04 10.66
C TYR A 108 -3.82 7.67 9.86
N PHE A 109 -3.72 6.38 9.57
CA PHE A 109 -2.87 5.85 8.53
C PHE A 109 -3.68 5.71 7.26
N GLN A 110 -3.05 6.04 6.14
CA GLN A 110 -3.62 5.77 4.82
C GLN A 110 -2.57 5.10 3.93
N GLY A 111 -2.96 3.95 3.38
CA GLY A 111 -2.19 3.22 2.38
C GLY A 111 -2.81 3.40 1.01
N ILE A 112 -2.02 3.83 0.03
CA ILE A 112 -2.45 4.00 -1.36
C ILE A 112 -1.61 3.08 -2.23
N TYR A 113 -2.26 2.20 -2.99
CA TYR A 113 -1.63 1.07 -3.66
C TYR A 113 -1.90 1.14 -5.16
N GLN A 114 -0.90 0.81 -5.97
CA GLN A 114 -1.12 0.49 -7.37
C GLN A 114 -1.20 -1.03 -7.54
N TRP A 115 -2.28 -1.47 -8.18
CA TRP A 115 -2.46 -2.84 -8.64
C TRP A 115 -2.40 -2.91 -10.17
N ALA A 116 -1.98 -4.07 -10.67
CA ALA A 116 -1.88 -4.36 -12.08
C ALA A 116 -3.24 -4.44 -12.79
N SER A 117 -4.30 -4.71 -12.03
CA SER A 117 -5.67 -4.62 -12.52
C SER A 117 -6.66 -4.34 -11.40
N LYS A 118 -7.89 -3.97 -11.77
CA LYS A 118 -9.03 -3.84 -10.85
C LYS A 118 -9.28 -5.14 -10.08
N GLU A 119 -9.26 -6.28 -10.75
CA GLU A 119 -9.51 -7.58 -10.09
C GLU A 119 -8.49 -7.88 -8.99
N PHE A 120 -7.21 -7.53 -9.19
CA PHE A 120 -6.20 -7.68 -8.13
C PHE A 120 -6.46 -6.74 -6.95
N ALA A 121 -6.93 -5.52 -7.19
CA ALA A 121 -7.32 -4.60 -6.13
C ALA A 121 -8.54 -5.13 -5.34
N GLU A 122 -9.56 -5.66 -6.03
CA GLU A 122 -10.77 -6.25 -5.42
C GLU A 122 -10.46 -7.54 -4.63
N ALA A 123 -9.44 -8.29 -5.03
CA ALA A 123 -8.98 -9.46 -4.29
C ALA A 123 -8.21 -9.11 -3.01
N TYR A 124 -7.62 -7.90 -2.92
CA TYR A 124 -6.73 -7.54 -1.82
C TYR A 124 -7.41 -7.55 -0.43
N PRO A 125 -8.63 -7.03 -0.24
CA PRO A 125 -9.35 -7.11 1.03
C PRO A 125 -9.56 -8.54 1.56
N LYS A 126 -9.61 -9.53 0.66
CA LYS A 126 -9.78 -10.95 1.02
C LYS A 126 -8.48 -11.57 1.53
N SER A 127 -7.34 -10.89 1.38
CA SER A 127 -6.02 -11.40 1.71
C SER A 127 -5.73 -11.43 3.22
N PHE A 128 -4.87 -12.36 3.63
CA PHE A 128 -4.40 -12.48 5.01
C PHE A 128 -3.78 -11.18 5.56
N ILE A 129 -3.00 -10.47 4.74
CA ILE A 129 -2.32 -9.23 5.16
C ILE A 129 -3.31 -8.10 5.42
N TYR A 130 -4.34 -7.99 4.59
CA TYR A 130 -5.42 -7.05 4.84
C TYR A 130 -6.17 -7.39 6.12
N LYS A 131 -6.56 -8.66 6.31
CA LYS A 131 -7.23 -9.12 7.54
C LYS A 131 -6.40 -8.88 8.80
N MET A 132 -5.08 -9.07 8.75
CA MET A 132 -4.18 -8.72 9.86
C MET A 132 -4.20 -7.22 10.19
N MET A 133 -4.19 -6.37 9.18
CA MET A 133 -4.27 -4.91 9.36
C MET A 133 -5.64 -4.52 9.95
N THR A 134 -6.74 -5.08 9.44
CA THR A 134 -8.10 -4.86 9.96
C THR A 134 -8.19 -5.20 11.45
N LYS A 135 -7.64 -6.35 11.89
CA LYS A 135 -7.62 -6.74 13.31
C LYS A 135 -6.87 -5.77 14.22
N ARG A 136 -5.93 -4.99 13.68
CA ARG A 136 -5.16 -3.98 14.41
C ARG A 136 -5.73 -2.58 14.24
N SER A 137 -6.84 -2.43 13.50
CA SER A 137 -7.50 -1.15 13.30
C SER A 137 -8.43 -0.89 14.48
N ALA A 138 -8.56 0.36 14.89
CA ALA A 138 -9.58 0.77 15.84
C ALA A 138 -10.97 0.63 15.19
N ASP A 139 -11.95 0.20 15.98
CA ASP A 139 -13.31 -0.05 15.52
C ASP A 139 -13.92 1.20 14.88
N GLY A 140 -14.66 0.99 13.78
CA GLY A 140 -15.31 2.07 13.02
C GLY A 140 -14.37 3.00 12.23
N THR A 141 -13.03 2.84 12.33
CA THR A 141 -12.10 3.74 11.62
C THR A 141 -11.68 3.26 10.24
N LEU A 142 -11.87 1.98 9.96
CA LEU A 142 -11.41 1.36 8.72
C LEU A 142 -12.38 1.63 7.56
N SER A 143 -11.84 2.19 6.48
CA SER A 143 -12.53 2.38 5.21
C SER A 143 -11.58 2.12 4.05
N TYR A 144 -12.11 1.69 2.91
CA TYR A 144 -11.32 1.58 1.69
C TYR A 144 -12.17 1.85 0.45
N GLU A 145 -11.49 2.18 -0.63
CA GLU A 145 -12.08 2.36 -1.95
C GLU A 145 -11.14 1.79 -3.04
N ILE A 146 -11.73 1.54 -4.20
CA ILE A 146 -11.03 1.08 -5.40
C ILE A 146 -11.37 2.05 -6.52
N ILE A 147 -10.33 2.63 -7.10
CA ILE A 147 -10.42 3.60 -8.19
C ILE A 147 -9.89 2.91 -9.45
N PRO A 148 -10.77 2.40 -10.33
CA PRO A 148 -10.35 1.72 -11.56
C PRO A 148 -9.70 2.69 -12.54
N ASP A 149 -9.03 2.14 -13.55
CA ASP A 149 -8.43 2.89 -14.67
C ASP A 149 -7.50 4.03 -14.24
N THR A 150 -6.88 3.89 -13.07
CA THR A 150 -6.15 4.98 -12.41
C THR A 150 -4.70 4.60 -12.16
N ILE A 151 -3.81 5.48 -12.65
CA ILE A 151 -2.37 5.41 -12.41
C ILE A 151 -2.07 6.18 -11.12
N LEU A 152 -1.37 5.52 -10.18
CA LEU A 152 -1.07 6.05 -8.86
C LEU A 152 -0.29 7.36 -8.92
N SER A 153 0.68 7.51 -9.83
CA SER A 153 1.42 8.78 -9.95
C SER A 153 0.52 9.94 -10.38
N HIS A 154 -0.49 9.70 -11.23
CA HIS A 154 -1.47 10.72 -11.61
C HIS A 154 -2.41 11.03 -10.44
N TYR A 155 -2.89 10.00 -9.76
CA TYR A 155 -3.72 10.15 -8.56
C TYR A 155 -3.00 11.01 -7.51
N ILE A 156 -1.77 10.64 -7.16
CA ILE A 156 -0.98 11.32 -6.14
C ILE A 156 -0.67 12.78 -6.53
N LYS A 157 -0.30 13.02 -7.80
CA LYS A 157 -0.06 14.39 -8.30
C LYS A 157 -1.26 15.31 -8.14
N LYS A 158 -2.49 14.81 -8.36
CA LYS A 158 -3.72 15.57 -8.14
C LYS A 158 -3.98 15.89 -6.66
N THR A 159 -3.46 15.06 -5.75
CA THR A 159 -3.65 15.20 -4.31
C THR A 159 -2.53 15.97 -3.61
N PHE A 160 -1.45 16.37 -4.31
CA PHE A 160 -0.48 17.23 -3.66
C PHE A 160 -1.12 18.58 -3.36
N GLU A 161 -0.99 19.00 -2.11
CA GLU A 161 -1.07 20.42 -1.83
C GLU A 161 0.07 21.06 -2.65
N ILE A 162 -0.28 21.83 -3.69
CA ILE A 162 0.67 22.79 -4.24
C ILE A 162 0.88 23.75 -3.08
N ILE A 163 1.99 23.60 -2.35
CA ILE A 163 2.46 24.68 -1.48
C ILE A 163 2.95 25.74 -2.48
N PRO A 164 2.23 26.86 -2.69
CA PRO A 164 2.75 27.91 -3.53
C PRO A 164 3.92 28.54 -2.74
N GLY A 165 5.14 28.45 -3.28
CA GLY A 165 6.25 29.28 -2.82
C GLY A 165 7.14 28.74 -1.70
N VAL A 166 7.64 27.50 -1.81
CA VAL A 166 8.97 27.15 -1.27
C VAL A 166 9.88 26.79 -2.43
#